data_AF-A0A1F8T845-F1
#
_entry.id   AF-A0A1F8T845-F1
#
_cell.length_a   1.000
_cell.length_b   1.000
_cell.length_c   1.000
_cell.angle_alpha   90.00
_cell.angle_beta   90.00
_cell.angle_gamma   90.00
#
_symmetry.space_group_name_H-M   'P 1'
#
loop_
_entity.id
_entity.type
_entity.pdbx_description
1 polymer ?
#
loop_
_entity_poly.entity_id
_entity_poly.type
_entity_poly.pdbx_seq_one_letter_code
_entity_poly.pdbx_strand_id
1 'polypeptide(L)'
;MGETLQFADERQAYTLTDRGTYLAQRENLPGLVVLVGGDSIDQNPDKALYNPYGVIPVNPATHEGIEADMARKFVEWLTSLPTQELIGQYGVHEFGQPLFYPDSQAYREAKS
;
A
#
# COMPACT_ATOMS: atom_id res chain seq x y z
N MET A 1 5.52 10.59 -10.86
CA MET A 1 4.05 10.47 -10.81
C MET A 1 3.35 11.81 -10.62
N GLY A 2 3.78 12.71 -9.71
CA GLY A 2 3.10 14.01 -9.51
C GLY A 2 3.00 14.91 -10.75
N GLU A 3 4.09 15.10 -11.49
CA GLU A 3 4.06 15.87 -12.75
C GLU A 3 3.11 15.26 -13.79
N THR A 4 3.00 13.92 -13.83
CA THR A 4 2.06 13.21 -14.71
C THR A 4 0.61 13.51 -14.33
N LEU A 5 0.31 13.59 -13.04
CA LEU A 5 -1.02 13.98 -12.55
C LEU A 5 -1.34 15.43 -12.91
N GLN A 6 -0.41 16.36 -12.69
CA GLN A 6 -0.61 17.77 -13.06
C GLN A 6 -0.85 17.92 -14.57
N PHE A 7 -0.04 17.25 -15.39
CA PHE A 7 -0.21 17.25 -16.84
C PHE A 7 -1.58 16.69 -17.27
N ALA A 8 -2.04 15.62 -16.62
CA ALA A 8 -3.34 15.02 -16.89
C ALA A 8 -4.50 15.93 -16.47
N ASP A 9 -4.38 16.61 -15.32
CA ASP A 9 -5.33 17.61 -14.83
C ASP A 9 -5.47 18.76 -15.84
N GLU A 10 -4.36 19.38 -16.23
CA GLU A 10 -4.30 20.48 -17.20
C GLU A 10 -4.90 20.11 -18.56
N ARG A 11 -4.73 18.86 -18.99
CA ARG A 11 -5.18 18.37 -20.30
C ARG A 11 -6.54 17.70 -20.26
N GLN A 12 -7.17 17.62 -19.09
CA GLN A 12 -8.43 16.89 -18.90
C GLN A 12 -8.31 15.43 -19.41
N ALA A 13 -7.18 14.79 -19.12
CA ALA A 13 -6.84 13.45 -19.57
C ALA A 13 -6.94 12.42 -18.43
N TYR A 14 -6.83 11.15 -18.79
CA TYR A 14 -6.75 10.05 -17.82
C TYR A 14 -5.29 9.66 -17.57
N THR A 15 -4.98 9.26 -16.34
CA THR A 15 -3.70 8.63 -15.99
C THR A 15 -3.90 7.59 -14.90
N LEU A 16 -3.00 6.61 -14.85
CA LEU A 16 -2.90 5.66 -13.74
C LEU A 16 -1.87 6.18 -12.72
N THR A 17 -2.17 6.07 -11.44
CA THR A 17 -1.26 6.43 -10.34
C THR A 17 -1.55 5.56 -9.12
N ASP A 18 -0.59 5.44 -8.22
CA ASP A 18 -0.85 4.89 -6.89
C ASP A 18 -1.72 5.85 -6.05
N ARG A 19 -2.43 5.27 -5.09
CA ARG A 19 -3.38 5.98 -4.21
C ARG A 19 -2.69 7.03 -3.33
N GLY A 20 -1.50 6.73 -2.81
CA GLY A 20 -0.77 7.63 -1.92
C GLY A 20 -0.40 8.94 -2.62
N THR A 21 0.17 8.84 -3.82
CA THR A 21 0.50 10.00 -4.65
C THR A 21 -0.73 10.84 -4.98
N TYR A 22 -1.85 10.21 -5.33
CA TYR A 22 -3.10 10.92 -5.61
C TYR A 22 -3.61 11.67 -4.37
N LEU A 23 -3.70 11.02 -3.21
CA LEU A 23 -4.21 11.63 -1.99
C LEU A 23 -3.34 12.80 -1.51
N ALA A 24 -2.02 12.66 -1.59
CA ALA A 24 -1.09 13.72 -1.22
C ALA A 24 -1.18 14.96 -2.13
N GLN A 25 -1.65 14.82 -3.37
CA GLN A 25 -1.75 15.92 -4.33
C GLN A 25 -3.18 16.34 -4.67
N ARG A 26 -4.20 15.64 -4.15
CA ARG A 26 -5.61 15.83 -4.53
C ARG A 26 -6.07 17.28 -4.43
N GLU A 27 -5.62 18.02 -3.42
CA GLU A 27 -5.98 19.43 -3.25
C GLU A 27 -5.44 20.34 -4.38
N ASN A 28 -4.39 19.90 -5.08
CA ASN A 28 -3.77 20.59 -6.19
C ASN A 28 -4.20 20.04 -7.57
N LEU A 29 -5.17 19.12 -7.61
CA LEU A 29 -5.64 18.43 -8.83
C LEU A 29 -7.17 18.57 -8.98
N PRO A 30 -7.70 19.79 -9.15
CA PRO A 30 -9.14 20.05 -9.09
C PRO A 30 -9.95 19.43 -10.23
N GLY A 31 -9.31 19.06 -11.34
CA GLY A 31 -9.93 18.44 -12.51
C GLY A 31 -9.86 16.91 -12.52
N LEU A 32 -9.11 16.29 -11.60
CA LEU A 32 -8.98 14.84 -11.52
C LEU A 32 -9.87 14.24 -10.43
N VAL A 33 -10.53 13.14 -10.79
CA VAL A 33 -11.31 12.29 -9.89
C VAL A 33 -10.94 10.83 -10.10
N VAL A 34 -11.18 10.00 -9.08
CA VAL A 34 -10.99 8.56 -9.19
C VAL A 34 -12.14 7.96 -10.00
N LEU A 35 -11.81 7.29 -11.09
CA LEU A 35 -12.80 6.64 -11.97
C LEU A 35 -12.79 5.13 -11.85
N VAL A 36 -11.61 4.55 -11.61
CA VAL A 36 -11.39 3.12 -11.41
C VAL A 36 -10.55 2.96 -10.14
N GLY A 37 -10.93 2.03 -9.28
CA GLY A 37 -10.22 1.76 -8.02
C GLY A 37 -11.03 1.97 -6.74
N GLY A 38 -12.24 2.55 -6.80
CA GLY A 38 -13.10 2.83 -5.64
C GLY A 38 -12.51 3.85 -4.64
N ASP A 39 -13.22 4.12 -3.54
CA ASP A 39 -12.68 4.93 -2.44
C ASP A 39 -11.87 4.11 -1.41
N SER A 40 -12.04 2.79 -1.41
CA SER A 40 -11.29 1.84 -0.59
C SER A 40 -10.96 0.57 -1.38
N ILE A 41 -10.09 -0.28 -0.83
CA ILE A 41 -9.76 -1.56 -1.48
C ILE A 41 -11.01 -2.44 -1.71
N ASP A 42 -11.96 -2.44 -0.77
CA ASP A 42 -13.18 -3.24 -0.88
C ASP A 42 -14.12 -2.75 -1.99
N GLN A 43 -14.02 -1.46 -2.31
CA GLN A 43 -14.76 -0.85 -3.40
C GLN A 43 -14.02 -0.93 -4.74
N ASN A 44 -12.78 -1.42 -4.77
CA ASN A 44 -12.04 -1.61 -6.00
C ASN A 44 -12.49 -2.93 -6.67
N PRO A 45 -13.24 -2.89 -7.79
CA PRO A 45 -13.66 -4.12 -8.44
C PRO A 45 -12.50 -4.82 -9.18
N ASP A 46 -11.41 -4.10 -9.46
CA ASP A 46 -10.28 -4.61 -10.24
C ASP A 46 -9.10 -5.00 -9.35
N LYS A 47 -9.04 -6.31 -9.06
CA LYS A 47 -7.94 -6.93 -8.30
C LYS A 47 -6.59 -6.81 -9.01
N ALA A 48 -6.54 -6.55 -10.32
CA ALA A 48 -5.28 -6.35 -11.04
C ALA A 48 -4.57 -5.04 -10.62
N LEU A 49 -5.29 -4.10 -10.01
CA LEU A 49 -4.73 -2.87 -9.47
C LEU A 49 -4.18 -3.04 -8.05
N TYR A 50 -4.30 -4.23 -7.45
CA TYR A 50 -3.75 -4.47 -6.13
C TYR A 50 -2.23 -4.56 -6.23
N ASN A 51 -1.54 -3.98 -5.24
CA ASN A 51 -0.09 -4.03 -5.14
C ASN A 51 0.31 -4.84 -3.88
N PRO A 52 0.27 -6.18 -3.94
CA PRO A 52 0.59 -7.01 -2.79
C PRO A 52 2.08 -6.92 -2.44
N TYR A 53 2.37 -6.80 -1.14
CA TYR A 53 3.73 -6.78 -0.61
C TYR A 53 4.09 -8.13 0.01
N GLY A 54 5.32 -8.58 -0.27
CA GLY A 54 5.91 -9.76 0.36
C GLY A 54 7.23 -9.42 1.04
N VAL A 55 7.54 -10.09 2.14
CA VAL A 55 8.84 -10.04 2.79
C VAL A 55 9.55 -11.38 2.60
N ILE A 56 10.76 -11.35 2.02
CA ILE A 56 11.50 -12.55 1.63
C ILE A 56 12.91 -12.47 2.25
N PRO A 57 13.18 -13.19 3.34
CA PRO A 57 14.52 -13.31 3.89
C PRO A 57 15.48 -13.91 2.88
N VAL A 58 16.69 -13.33 2.78
CA VAL A 58 17.74 -13.85 1.90
C VAL A 58 18.25 -15.18 2.45
N ASN A 59 18.48 -16.15 1.56
CA ASN A 59 19.02 -17.44 1.94
C ASN A 59 20.46 -17.30 2.49
N PRO A 60 20.72 -17.64 3.77
CA PRO A 60 22.03 -17.47 4.38
C PRO A 60 23.11 -18.37 3.77
N ALA A 61 22.74 -19.44 3.06
CA ALA A 61 23.71 -20.29 2.36
C ALA A 61 24.33 -19.63 1.12
N THR A 62 23.85 -18.45 0.70
CA THR A 62 24.32 -17.78 -0.51
C THR A 62 25.51 -16.86 -0.29
N HIS A 63 25.64 -16.23 0.88
CA HIS A 63 26.71 -15.28 1.20
C HIS A 63 27.03 -15.27 2.69
N GLU A 64 28.31 -15.07 3.01
CA GLU A 64 28.76 -14.77 4.37
C GLU A 64 28.30 -13.36 4.78
N GLY A 65 27.92 -13.18 6.05
CA GLY A 65 27.45 -11.89 6.60
C GLY A 65 25.93 -11.65 6.50
N ILE A 66 25.14 -12.63 6.05
CA ILE A 66 23.67 -12.55 6.10
C ILE A 66 23.18 -12.76 7.55
N GLU A 67 22.54 -11.73 8.09
CA GLU A 67 21.93 -11.74 9.43
C GLU A 67 20.56 -12.45 9.44
N ALA A 68 20.57 -13.77 9.25
CA ALA A 68 19.35 -14.58 9.08
C ALA A 68 18.38 -14.48 10.26
N ASP A 69 18.90 -14.45 11.50
CA ASP A 69 18.06 -14.38 12.69
C ASP A 69 17.37 -13.03 12.84
N MET A 70 18.03 -11.94 12.45
CA MET A 70 17.42 -10.61 12.43
C MET A 70 16.35 -10.50 11.33
N ALA A 71 16.62 -11.08 10.14
CA ALA A 71 15.64 -11.14 9.07
C ALA A 71 14.38 -11.91 9.52
N ARG A 72 14.54 -13.06 10.21
CA ARG A 72 13.41 -13.83 10.76
C ARG A 72 12.58 -13.01 11.74
N LYS A 73 13.24 -12.34 12.71
CA LYS A 73 12.56 -11.47 13.67
C LYS A 73 11.78 -10.35 12.99
N PHE A 74 12.34 -9.76 11.92
CA PHE A 74 11.64 -8.74 11.15
C PHE A 74 10.40 -9.28 10.45
N VAL A 75 10.48 -10.47 9.84
CA VAL A 75 9.30 -11.14 9.25
C VAL A 75 8.24 -11.38 10.30
N GLU A 76 8.60 -12.00 11.42
CA GLU A 76 7.69 -12.30 12.52
C GLU A 76 6.98 -11.05 13.03
N TRP A 77 7.74 -9.97 13.27
CA TRP A 77 7.20 -8.69 13.68
C TRP A 77 6.26 -8.10 12.63
N LEU A 78 6.68 -8.04 11.36
CA LEU A 78 5.93 -7.43 10.27
C LEU A 78 4.60 -8.15 10.00
N THR A 79 4.58 -9.48 10.13
CA THR A 79 3.38 -10.30 9.91
C THR A 79 2.53 -10.54 11.16
N SER A 80 2.96 -10.03 12.32
CA SER A 80 2.19 -10.18 13.57
C SER A 80 0.91 -9.34 13.54
N LEU A 81 -0.14 -9.81 14.24
CA LEU A 81 -1.42 -9.11 14.33
C LEU A 81 -1.26 -7.64 14.81
N PRO A 82 -0.52 -7.32 15.88
CA PRO A 82 -0.39 -5.93 16.33
C PRO A 82 0.23 -5.01 15.27
N THR A 83 1.28 -5.47 14.58
CA THR A 83 1.93 -4.68 13.53
C THR A 83 1.02 -4.51 12.31
N GLN A 84 0.26 -5.55 11.96
CA GLN A 84 -0.70 -5.49 10.86
C GLN A 84 -1.86 -4.52 11.17
N GLU A 85 -2.31 -4.45 12.43
CA GLU A 85 -3.26 -3.42 12.86
C GLU A 85 -2.67 -2.01 12.76
N LEU A 86 -1.39 -1.81 13.11
CA LEU A 86 -0.70 -0.53 12.90
C LEU A 86 -0.62 -0.15 11.42
N ILE A 87 -0.31 -1.11 10.54
CA ILE A 87 -0.28 -0.91 9.08
C ILE A 87 -1.66 -0.44 8.59
N GLY A 88 -2.73 -1.08 9.05
CA GLY A 88 -4.11 -0.72 8.66
C GLY A 88 -4.58 0.65 9.16
N GLN A 89 -3.88 1.26 10.14
CA GLN A 89 -4.18 2.61 10.60
C GLN A 89 -3.34 3.69 9.90
N TYR A 90 -2.33 3.29 9.15
CA TYR A 90 -1.42 4.23 8.51
C TYR A 90 -2.15 5.05 7.43
N GLY A 91 -2.02 6.38 7.52
CA GLY A 91 -2.65 7.33 6.60
C GLY A 91 -4.08 7.74 6.95
N VAL A 92 -4.77 7.03 7.86
CA VAL A 92 -6.17 7.32 8.20
C VAL A 92 -6.34 8.75 8.74
N HIS A 93 -5.47 9.18 9.65
CA HIS A 93 -5.53 10.52 10.24
C HIS A 93 -5.29 11.63 9.21
N GLU A 94 -4.40 11.40 8.25
CA GLU A 94 -3.97 12.43 7.29
C GLU A 94 -4.88 12.50 6.07
N PHE A 95 -5.32 11.35 5.56
CA PHE A 95 -6.05 11.25 4.29
C PHE A 95 -7.52 10.82 4.46
N GLY A 96 -7.96 10.55 5.69
CA GLY A 96 -9.31 10.04 5.99
C GLY A 96 -9.53 8.58 5.58
N GLN A 97 -8.50 7.89 5.11
CA GLN A 97 -8.54 6.50 4.67
C GLN A 97 -7.18 5.81 4.86
N PRO A 98 -7.14 4.48 5.01
CA PRO A 98 -5.88 3.75 5.10
C PRO A 98 -5.16 3.71 3.75
N LEU A 99 -3.83 3.82 3.78
CA LEU A 99 -3.00 3.66 2.58
C LEU A 99 -2.62 2.19 2.32
N PHE A 100 -2.61 1.37 3.36
CA PHE A 100 -2.25 -0.04 3.29
C PHE A 100 -3.33 -0.91 3.92
N TYR A 101 -3.52 -2.08 3.34
CA TYR A 101 -4.55 -3.04 3.74
C TYR A 101 -3.85 -4.32 4.22
N PRO A 102 -3.98 -4.68 5.50
CA PRO A 102 -3.26 -5.83 6.06
C PRO A 102 -3.78 -7.16 5.50
N ASP A 103 -2.87 -8.08 5.17
CA ASP A 103 -3.21 -9.38 4.56
C ASP A 103 -2.30 -10.52 5.04
N SER A 104 -1.62 -10.35 6.18
CA SER A 104 -0.90 -11.48 6.80
C SER A 104 -1.88 -12.60 7.19
N GLN A 105 -1.36 -13.83 7.29
CA GLN A 105 -2.14 -14.97 7.75
C GLN A 105 -2.76 -14.74 9.15
N ALA A 106 -1.95 -14.29 10.11
CA ALA A 106 -2.43 -14.03 11.47
C ALA A 106 -3.51 -12.94 11.52
N TYR A 107 -3.41 -11.92 10.65
CA TYR A 107 -4.45 -10.90 10.54
C TYR A 107 -5.75 -11.46 9.97
N ARG A 108 -5.68 -12.25 8.89
CA ARG A 108 -6.87 -12.90 8.30
C ARG A 108 -7.59 -13.79 9.28
N GLU A 109 -6.85 -14.64 10.01
CA GLU A 109 -7.41 -15.55 11.03
C GLU A 109 -8.07 -14.80 12.19
N ALA A 110 -7.60 -13.60 12.54
CA ALA A 110 -8.18 -12.78 13.59
C ALA A 110 -9.43 -12.00 13.15
N LYS A 111 -9.67 -11.85 11.84
CA LYS A 111 -10.80 -11.11 11.27
C LYS A 111 -11.88 -12.01 10.63
N SER A 112 -11.61 -13.31 10.50
CA SER A 112 -12.58 -14.35 10.12
C SER A 112 -13.47 -14.77 11.29
#